data_AF-A0A2T3XXS5-F1
#
_entry.id   AF-A0A2T3XXS5-F1
#
_cell.length_a   1.000
_cell.length_b   1.000
_cell.length_c   1.000
_cell.angle_alpha   90.00
_cell.angle_beta   90.00
_cell.angle_gamma   90.00
#
_symmetry.space_group_name_H-M   'P 1'
#
loop_
_entity.id
_entity.type
_entity.pdbx_description
1 polymer ?
#
loop_
_entity_poly.entity_id
_entity_poly.type
_entity_poly.pdbx_seq_one_letter_code
_entity_poly.pdbx_strand_id
1 'polypeptide(L)'
;MAGILIIAHAPLATALKECIAHIYGGLPARIGGIDVLPDCDPAQVIRDAEAEIDRLREENGALVLTDMYGATPGNIACRLAGSSDVRVLAGVNLPMLVRAVCYRAAPLDQLVEKALMGAAKGVHAVGPQTSACESANASACLPSNASAAGGAMPAAASVVGAPPCADEGPARS
;
A
#
# COMPACT_ATOMS: atom_id res chain seq x y z
N MET A 1 -4.69 -1.37 16.03
CA MET A 1 -4.29 -0.46 14.92
C MET A 1 -5.18 -0.73 13.71
N ALA A 2 -5.57 0.29 12.97
CA ALA A 2 -6.36 0.12 11.75
C ALA A 2 -5.53 -0.61 10.67
N GLY A 3 -6.15 -1.57 9.98
CA GLY A 3 -5.59 -2.18 8.79
C GLY A 3 -5.63 -1.21 7.61
N ILE A 4 -4.66 -1.28 6.69
CA ILE A 4 -4.66 -0.48 5.46
C ILE A 4 -4.68 -1.42 4.26
N LEU A 5 -5.68 -1.30 3.41
CA LEU A 5 -5.79 -2.05 2.17
C LEU A 5 -5.75 -1.08 0.98
N ILE A 6 -4.88 -1.34 0.01
CA ILE A 6 -4.83 -0.58 -1.24
C ILE A 6 -5.47 -1.41 -2.34
N ILE A 7 -6.45 -0.86 -3.06
CA ILE A 7 -7.10 -1.50 -4.21
C ILE A 7 -6.93 -0.55 -5.39
N ALA A 8 -6.16 -0.93 -6.41
CA ALA A 8 -5.87 -0.06 -7.54
C ALA A 8 -5.70 -0.90 -8.81
N HIS A 9 -5.65 -0.26 -9.97
CA HIS A 9 -5.29 -0.96 -11.20
C HIS A 9 -3.89 -1.57 -11.08
N ALA A 10 -3.70 -2.76 -11.64
CA ALA A 10 -2.39 -3.40 -11.66
C ALA A 10 -1.36 -2.55 -12.41
N PRO A 11 -0.10 -2.42 -11.93
CA PRO A 11 0.47 -2.92 -10.67
C PRO A 11 0.57 -1.83 -9.58
N LEU A 12 -0.33 -0.84 -9.56
CA LEU A 12 -0.20 0.35 -8.73
C LEU A 12 -0.33 0.05 -7.23
N ALA A 13 -1.19 -0.90 -6.82
CA ALA A 13 -1.35 -1.24 -5.42
C ALA A 13 -0.05 -1.87 -4.87
N THR A 14 0.57 -2.76 -5.64
CA THR A 14 1.88 -3.34 -5.31
C THR A 14 2.97 -2.26 -5.26
N ALA A 15 3.05 -1.40 -6.27
CA ALA A 15 4.05 -0.33 -6.30
C ALA A 15 3.96 0.62 -5.09
N LEU A 16 2.74 0.99 -4.68
CA LEU A 16 2.53 1.83 -3.50
C LEU A 16 2.97 1.15 -2.20
N LYS A 17 2.77 -0.17 -2.06
CA LYS A 17 3.26 -0.94 -0.91
C LYS A 17 4.79 -0.99 -0.88
N GLU A 18 5.42 -1.20 -2.03
CA GLU A 18 6.87 -1.23 -2.14
C GLU A 18 7.48 0.13 -1.78
N CYS A 19 6.87 1.24 -2.22
CA CYS A 19 7.26 2.59 -1.81
C CYS A 19 7.20 2.76 -0.29
N ILE A 20 6.14 2.28 0.36
CA ILE A 20 6.04 2.33 1.83
C ILE A 20 7.09 1.46 2.50
N ALA A 21 7.28 0.23 2.01
CA ALA A 21 8.32 -0.65 2.54
C ALA A 21 9.71 0.02 2.45
N HIS A 22 10.00 0.69 1.33
CA HIS A 22 11.24 1.44 1.15
C HIS A 22 11.37 2.59 2.17
N ILE A 23 10.32 3.40 2.35
CA ILE A 23 10.34 4.55 3.28
C ILE A 23 10.58 4.12 4.74
N TYR A 24 9.98 3.01 5.17
CA TYR A 24 10.04 2.54 6.56
C TYR A 24 11.12 1.47 6.80
N GLY A 25 11.93 1.11 5.80
CA GLY A 25 12.96 0.07 5.92
C GLY A 25 12.40 -1.36 6.06
N GLY A 26 11.16 -1.57 5.62
CA GLY A 26 10.39 -2.80 5.70
C GLY A 26 8.89 -2.48 5.62
N LEU A 27 8.07 -3.43 5.16
CA LEU A 27 6.63 -3.22 5.09
C LEU A 27 6.03 -3.26 6.50
N PRO A 28 5.42 -2.17 7.00
CA PRO A 28 4.73 -2.20 8.28
C PRO A 28 3.63 -3.27 8.28
N ALA A 29 3.43 -3.91 9.44
CA ALA A 29 2.38 -4.90 9.60
C ALA A 29 1.00 -4.32 9.24
N ARG A 30 0.09 -5.20 8.78
CA ARG A 30 -1.31 -4.87 8.46
C ARG A 30 -1.47 -3.87 7.32
N ILE A 31 -0.59 -3.94 6.32
CA ILE A 31 -0.73 -3.25 5.03
C ILE A 31 -0.86 -4.29 3.91
N GLY A 32 -2.02 -4.31 3.25
CA GLY A 32 -2.34 -5.18 2.12
C GLY A 32 -2.50 -4.39 0.82
N GLY A 33 -2.55 -5.11 -0.29
CA GLY A 33 -2.72 -4.51 -1.62
C GLY A 33 -3.27 -5.51 -2.60
N ILE A 34 -4.24 -5.08 -3.40
CA ILE A 34 -4.90 -5.85 -4.45
C ILE A 34 -4.76 -5.06 -5.74
N ASP A 35 -4.06 -5.66 -6.68
CA ASP A 35 -3.96 -5.17 -8.05
C ASP A 35 -5.12 -5.72 -8.87
N VAL A 36 -5.98 -4.84 -9.35
CA VAL A 36 -7.13 -5.16 -10.17
C VAL A 36 -6.69 -5.27 -11.63
N LEU A 37 -6.81 -6.48 -12.18
CA LEU A 37 -6.52 -6.76 -13.58
C LEU A 37 -7.70 -6.36 -14.48
N PRO A 38 -7.48 -6.03 -15.76
CA PRO A 38 -8.55 -5.64 -16.70
C PRO A 38 -9.65 -6.69 -16.82
N ASP A 39 -9.30 -7.97 -16.84
CA ASP A 39 -10.22 -9.09 -17.08
C ASP A 39 -10.67 -9.79 -15.78
N CYS A 40 -10.47 -9.14 -14.62
CA CYS A 40 -10.88 -9.73 -13.35
C CYS A 40 -12.40 -9.84 -13.22
N ASP A 41 -12.89 -10.82 -12.45
CA ASP A 41 -14.27 -10.85 -11.97
C ASP A 41 -14.39 -9.92 -10.74
N PRO A 42 -15.12 -8.78 -10.82
CA PRO A 42 -15.23 -7.86 -9.70
C PRO A 42 -15.87 -8.49 -8.46
N ALA A 43 -16.76 -9.48 -8.63
CA ALA A 43 -17.37 -10.16 -7.50
C ALA A 43 -16.35 -11.01 -6.72
N GLN A 44 -15.42 -11.66 -7.43
CA GLN A 44 -14.30 -12.36 -6.79
C GLN A 44 -13.37 -11.37 -6.08
N VAL A 45 -13.01 -10.26 -6.73
CA VAL A 45 -12.11 -9.28 -6.11
C VAL A 45 -12.73 -8.64 -4.86
N ILE A 46 -14.05 -8.43 -4.83
CA ILE A 46 -14.75 -7.99 -3.61
C ILE A 46 -14.59 -9.02 -2.48
N ARG A 47 -14.81 -10.31 -2.75
CA ARG A 47 -14.62 -11.37 -1.75
C ARG A 47 -13.18 -11.41 -1.23
N ASP A 48 -12.21 -11.29 -2.13
CA ASP A 48 -10.79 -11.27 -1.77
C ASP A 48 -10.46 -10.03 -0.92
N ALA A 49 -11.03 -8.88 -1.25
CA ALA A 49 -10.86 -7.63 -0.50
C ALA A 49 -11.51 -7.70 0.90
N GLU A 50 -12.70 -8.29 1.03
CA GLU A 50 -13.36 -8.53 2.32
C GLU A 50 -12.51 -9.44 3.22
N ALA A 51 -12.04 -10.57 2.67
CA ALA A 51 -11.17 -11.49 3.40
C ALA A 51 -9.83 -10.84 3.80
N GLU A 52 -9.27 -10.01 2.93
CA GLU A 52 -8.04 -9.27 3.22
C GLU A 52 -8.28 -8.19 4.28
N ILE A 53 -9.40 -7.45 4.24
CA ILE A 53 -9.79 -6.53 5.32
C ILE A 53 -9.88 -7.26 6.65
N ASP A 54 -10.56 -8.41 6.70
CA ASP A 54 -10.73 -9.21 7.91
C ASP A 54 -9.39 -9.66 8.48
N ARG A 55 -8.43 -10.02 7.61
CA ARG A 55 -7.07 -10.39 8.00
C ARG A 55 -6.26 -9.21 8.53
N LEU A 56 -6.44 -8.02 7.95
CA LEU A 56 -5.66 -6.83 8.26
C LEU A 56 -6.18 -6.08 9.50
N ARG A 57 -7.50 -6.01 9.69
CA ARG A 57 -8.12 -5.19 10.73
C ARG A 57 -7.90 -5.75 12.14
N GLU A 58 -7.97 -4.85 13.11
CA GLU A 58 -8.15 -5.15 14.54
C GLU A 58 -9.37 -4.36 15.02
N GLU A 59 -9.43 -4.03 16.30
CA GLU A 59 -10.53 -3.27 16.93
C GLU A 59 -10.71 -1.85 16.34
N ASN A 60 -9.68 -1.25 15.74
CA ASN A 60 -9.75 0.09 15.14
C ASN A 60 -10.31 0.10 13.70
N GLY A 61 -10.70 -1.05 13.14
CA GLY A 61 -11.25 -1.15 11.79
C GLY A 61 -10.20 -1.12 10.67
N ALA A 62 -10.61 -0.70 9.47
CA ALA A 62 -9.77 -0.67 8.28
C ALA A 62 -9.96 0.60 7.43
N LEU A 63 -8.87 1.06 6.82
CA LEU A 63 -8.85 2.10 5.81
C LEU A 63 -8.53 1.48 4.45
N VAL A 64 -9.47 1.57 3.52
CA VAL A 64 -9.30 1.17 2.13
C VAL A 64 -8.93 2.40 1.30
N LEU A 65 -7.90 2.26 0.47
CA LEU A 65 -7.39 3.31 -0.40
C LEU A 65 -7.50 2.85 -1.86
N THR A 66 -8.09 3.68 -2.72
CA THR A 66 -8.18 3.41 -4.17
C THR A 66 -7.56 4.53 -4.98
N ASP A 67 -7.05 4.18 -6.15
CA ASP A 67 -6.42 5.11 -7.11
C ASP A 67 -7.37 6.19 -7.62
N MET A 68 -8.56 5.82 -8.10
CA MET A 68 -9.52 6.78 -8.64
C MET A 68 -10.97 6.36 -8.40
N TYR A 69 -11.82 7.36 -8.25
CA TYR A 69 -13.27 7.16 -8.16
C TYR A 69 -13.87 6.91 -9.55
N GLY A 70 -14.86 6.01 -9.63
CA GLY A 70 -15.58 5.71 -10.87
C GLY A 70 -14.92 4.68 -11.80
N ALA A 71 -13.78 4.11 -11.41
CA ALA A 71 -13.17 2.97 -12.09
C ALA A 71 -13.47 1.65 -11.38
N THR A 72 -13.13 0.51 -12.00
CA THR A 72 -13.36 -0.82 -11.41
C THR A 72 -12.79 -0.97 -9.99
N PRO A 73 -11.53 -0.59 -9.68
CA PRO A 73 -11.00 -0.61 -8.31
C PRO A 73 -11.81 0.26 -7.36
N GLY A 74 -12.17 1.48 -7.79
CA GLY A 74 -12.96 2.40 -6.98
C GLY A 74 -14.36 1.89 -6.68
N ASN A 75 -15.02 1.26 -7.66
CA ASN A 75 -16.33 0.65 -7.48
C ASN A 75 -16.28 -0.54 -6.52
N ILE A 76 -15.24 -1.38 -6.63
CA ILE A 76 -14.97 -2.47 -5.67
C ILE A 76 -14.79 -1.89 -4.27
N ALA A 77 -13.92 -0.89 -4.11
CA ALA A 77 -13.66 -0.26 -2.83
C ALA A 77 -14.93 0.36 -2.23
N CYS A 78 -15.77 1.02 -3.03
CA CYS A 78 -17.05 1.58 -2.57
C CYS A 78 -18.02 0.52 -2.02
N ARG A 79 -18.00 -0.73 -2.50
CA ARG A 79 -18.84 -1.81 -1.94
C ARG A 79 -18.42 -2.14 -0.51
N LEU A 80 -17.14 -2.00 -0.18
CA LEU A 80 -16.58 -2.28 1.14
C LEU A 80 -16.95 -1.20 2.18
N ALA A 81 -17.39 -0.02 1.74
CA ALA A 81 -17.79 1.08 2.63
C ALA A 81 -19.08 0.82 3.43
N GLY A 82 -19.77 -0.30 3.18
CA GLY A 82 -21.00 -0.68 3.90
C GLY A 82 -20.76 -1.09 5.35
N SER A 83 -19.53 -1.47 5.71
CA SER A 83 -19.16 -1.87 7.07
C SER A 83 -18.85 -0.65 7.94
N SER A 84 -19.39 -0.62 9.16
CA SER A 84 -19.25 0.53 10.07
C SER A 84 -17.80 0.80 10.51
N ASP A 85 -16.96 -0.22 10.48
CA ASP A 85 -15.54 -0.21 10.82
C ASP A 85 -14.61 -0.05 9.61
N VAL A 86 -15.18 0.22 8.42
CA VAL A 86 -14.40 0.47 7.20
C VAL A 86 -14.58 1.92 6.75
N ARG A 87 -13.49 2.53 6.31
CA ARG A 87 -13.49 3.81 5.59
C ARG A 87 -12.79 3.65 4.26
N VAL A 88 -13.30 4.33 3.24
CA VAL A 88 -12.78 4.24 1.87
C VAL A 88 -12.38 5.63 1.40
N LEU A 89 -11.16 5.77 0.88
CA LEU A 89 -10.66 7.00 0.27
C LEU A 89 -10.18 6.73 -1.16
N ALA A 90 -10.56 7.60 -2.10
CA ALA A 90 -10.10 7.57 -3.48
C ALA A 90 -9.03 8.65 -3.74
N GLY A 91 -8.25 8.49 -4.81
CA GLY A 91 -7.17 9.42 -5.14
C GLY A 91 -5.90 9.16 -4.34
N VAL A 92 -5.58 7.89 -4.05
CA VAL A 92 -4.40 7.57 -3.23
C VAL A 92 -3.13 8.12 -3.86
N ASN A 93 -2.34 8.80 -3.05
CA ASN A 93 -1.00 9.24 -3.38
C ASN A 93 -0.04 8.91 -2.23
N LEU A 94 1.27 9.03 -2.47
CA LEU A 94 2.27 8.66 -1.47
C LEU A 94 2.16 9.48 -0.17
N PRO A 95 1.96 10.81 -0.19
CA PRO A 95 1.74 11.61 1.03
C PRO A 95 0.52 11.16 1.87
N MET A 96 -0.59 10.81 1.22
CA MET A 96 -1.78 10.24 1.88
C MET A 96 -1.41 8.94 2.58
N LEU A 97 -0.72 8.04 1.87
CA LEU A 97 -0.38 6.71 2.38
C LEU A 97 0.62 6.80 3.54
N VAL A 98 1.65 7.64 3.45
CA VAL A 98 2.58 7.89 4.55
C VAL A 98 1.83 8.36 5.79
N ARG A 99 0.92 9.35 5.65
CA ARG A 99 0.07 9.83 6.75
C ARG A 99 -0.85 8.74 7.30
N ALA A 100 -1.43 7.90 6.44
CA ALA A 100 -2.26 6.79 6.89
C ALA A 100 -1.45 5.81 7.77
N VAL A 101 -0.25 5.42 7.34
CA VAL A 101 0.64 4.54 8.11
C VAL A 101 1.04 5.16 9.45
N CYS A 102 1.33 6.46 9.46
CA CYS A 102 1.71 7.25 10.63
C CYS A 102 0.62 7.29 11.71
N TYR A 103 -0.63 7.53 11.31
CA TYR A 103 -1.76 7.75 12.21
C TYR A 103 -2.64 6.51 12.39
N ARG A 104 -2.23 5.32 11.95
CA ARG A 104 -3.05 4.09 11.99
C ARG A 104 -3.46 3.62 13.39
N ALA A 105 -2.89 4.19 14.45
CA ALA A 105 -3.31 3.94 15.83
C ALA A 105 -4.42 4.89 16.32
N ALA A 106 -4.69 5.98 15.59
CA ALA A 106 -5.76 6.92 15.90
C ALA A 106 -7.15 6.31 15.66
N PRO A 107 -8.21 6.91 16.22
CA PRO A 107 -9.59 6.61 15.83
C PRO A 107 -9.78 6.74 14.31
N LEU A 108 -10.61 5.88 13.74
CA LEU A 108 -10.73 5.72 12.28
C LEU A 108 -11.10 7.02 11.55
N ASP A 109 -11.98 7.84 12.11
CA ASP A 109 -12.37 9.12 11.51
C ASP A 109 -11.22 10.15 11.57
N GLN A 110 -10.42 10.15 12.65
CA GLN A 110 -9.23 10.98 12.74
C GLN A 110 -8.16 10.53 11.74
N LEU A 111 -7.99 9.22 11.56
CA LEU A 111 -7.09 8.66 10.55
C LEU A 111 -7.49 9.13 9.15
N VAL A 112 -8.79 9.11 8.80
CA VAL A 112 -9.32 9.63 7.54
C VAL A 112 -8.96 11.11 7.34
N GLU A 113 -9.19 11.94 8.35
CA GLU A 113 -8.87 13.37 8.30
C GLU A 113 -7.37 13.60 8.05
N LYS A 114 -6.49 12.87 8.76
CA LYS A 114 -5.03 12.98 8.59
C LYS A 114 -4.58 12.50 7.21
N ALA A 115 -5.16 11.42 6.69
CA ALA A 115 -4.87 10.91 5.35
C ALA A 115 -5.28 11.92 4.28
N LEU A 116 -6.50 12.47 4.34
CA LEU A 116 -6.99 13.48 3.40
C LEU A 116 -6.15 14.77 3.43
N MET A 117 -5.78 15.25 4.63
CA MET A 117 -4.85 16.37 4.75
C MET A 117 -3.49 16.07 4.12
N GLY A 118 -2.98 14.85 4.32
CA GLY A 118 -1.75 14.37 3.69
C GLY A 118 -1.83 14.40 2.17
N ALA A 119 -2.95 13.91 1.63
CA ALA A 119 -3.21 13.87 0.21
C ALA A 119 -3.18 15.27 -0.41
N ALA A 120 -3.95 16.20 0.15
CA ALA A 120 -4.11 17.56 -0.38
C ALA A 120 -2.82 18.38 -0.23
N LYS A 121 -2.17 18.35 0.94
CA LYS A 121 -0.90 19.04 1.21
C LYS A 121 0.31 18.34 0.58
N GLY A 122 0.10 17.23 -0.12
CA GLY A 122 1.13 16.52 -0.85
C GLY A 122 1.27 16.97 -2.30
N VAL A 123 0.29 17.72 -2.82
CA VAL A 123 0.22 18.10 -4.23
C VAL A 123 0.62 19.57 -4.37
N HIS A 124 1.79 19.80 -4.96
CA HIS A 124 2.31 21.15 -5.18
C HIS A 124 2.97 21.24 -6.56
N ALA A 125 2.81 22.39 -7.22
CA ALA A 125 3.61 22.72 -8.38
C ALA A 125 5.04 23.02 -7.93
N VAL A 126 6.03 22.33 -8.50
CA VAL A 126 7.45 22.59 -8.25
C VAL A 126 7.99 23.46 -9.37
N GLY A 127 8.61 24.59 -9.03
CA GLY A 127 9.13 25.56 -10.00
C GLY A 127 10.39 26.25 -9.51
N PRO A 128 11.09 27.02 -10.35
CA PRO A 128 12.39 27.61 -10.01
C PRO A 128 12.38 28.54 -8.78
N GLN A 129 11.21 29.06 -8.41
CA GLN A 129 10.99 29.99 -7.29
C GLN A 129 10.29 29.33 -6.09
N THR A 130 10.00 28.02 -6.12
CA THR A 130 9.56 27.35 -4.90
C THR A 130 10.74 27.36 -3.94
N SER A 131 10.64 28.21 -2.89
CA SER A 131 11.62 28.29 -1.79
C SER A 131 12.06 26.88 -1.46
N ALA A 132 13.38 26.63 -1.54
CA ALA A 132 13.96 25.32 -1.33
C ALA A 132 13.36 24.71 -0.07
N CYS A 133 12.69 23.56 -0.22
CA CYS A 133 12.21 22.66 0.82
C CYS A 133 12.45 23.21 2.24
N GLU A 134 11.62 24.16 2.68
CA GLU A 134 11.65 24.60 4.08
C GLU A 134 11.25 23.37 4.87
N SER A 135 12.28 22.70 5.40
CA SER A 135 12.27 21.43 6.13
C SER A 135 10.85 21.07 6.55
N ALA A 136 10.21 20.19 5.77
CA ALA A 136 8.95 19.60 6.17
C ALA A 136 9.21 19.04 7.56
N ASN A 137 8.72 19.75 8.58
CA ASN A 137 9.19 19.65 9.95
C ASN A 137 9.24 18.16 10.32
N ALA A 138 10.44 17.61 10.35
CA ALA A 138 10.73 16.17 10.46
C ALA A 138 10.20 15.56 11.77
N SER A 139 9.60 16.40 12.61
CA SER A 139 9.03 16.12 13.92
C SER A 139 7.67 15.40 13.88
N ALA A 140 6.97 15.33 12.73
CA ALA A 140 5.60 14.80 12.77
C ALA A 140 5.49 13.27 12.75
N CYS A 141 6.47 12.50 12.22
CA CYS A 141 6.39 11.02 12.18
C CYS A 141 7.65 10.28 11.67
N LEU A 142 8.87 10.78 11.85
CA LEU A 142 10.02 9.90 11.68
C LEU A 142 10.07 8.90 12.86
N PRO A 143 10.33 7.61 12.62
CA PRO A 143 10.45 6.64 13.71
C PRO A 143 11.65 7.01 14.58
N SER A 144 11.38 7.49 15.80
CA SER A 144 12.37 7.51 16.87
C SER A 144 12.64 6.07 17.28
N ASN A 145 13.76 5.53 16.80
CA ASN A 145 14.49 4.42 17.40
C ASN A 145 13.80 3.05 17.35
N ALA A 146 14.02 2.31 16.26
CA ALA A 146 14.08 0.85 16.34
C ALA A 146 15.32 0.46 17.17
N SER A 147 15.14 0.21 18.47
CA SER A 147 16.17 -0.33 19.34
C SER A 147 16.61 -1.72 18.85
N ALA A 148 17.91 -1.92 18.88
CA ALA A 148 18.65 -3.10 18.44
C ALA A 148 18.10 -4.44 18.96
N ALA A 149 18.02 -5.42 18.07
CA ALA A 149 18.28 -6.82 18.38
C ALA A 149 19.20 -7.36 17.28
N GLY A 150 20.45 -7.64 17.66
CA GLY A 150 21.48 -8.18 16.78
C GLY A 150 21.15 -9.58 16.28
N GLY A 151 21.59 -9.84 15.05
CA GLY A 151 21.62 -11.16 14.43
C GLY A 151 22.44 -11.06 13.16
N ALA A 152 23.54 -11.79 13.09
CA ALA A 152 24.55 -11.72 12.06
C ALA A 152 24.00 -11.89 10.63
N MET A 153 24.52 -11.08 9.71
CA MET A 153 24.45 -11.27 8.26
C MET A 153 25.10 -12.61 7.86
N PRO A 154 24.55 -13.38 6.91
CA PRO A 154 25.35 -14.13 5.97
C PRO A 154 25.55 -13.32 4.68
N ALA A 155 26.78 -13.41 4.17
CA ALA A 155 27.27 -12.71 3.00
C ALA A 155 26.55 -13.10 1.70
N ALA A 156 26.52 -12.13 0.79
CA ALA A 156 26.12 -12.31 -0.61
C ALA A 156 26.90 -13.43 -1.29
N ALA A 157 26.19 -14.26 -2.07
CA ALA A 157 26.78 -15.13 -3.08
C ALA A 157 26.10 -14.87 -4.43
N SER A 158 26.96 -14.73 -5.44
CA SER A 158 26.72 -14.30 -6.80
C SER A 158 25.82 -15.24 -7.63
N VAL A 159 25.13 -14.61 -8.59
CA VAL A 159 24.51 -15.16 -9.80
C VAL A 159 25.38 -16.22 -10.49
N VAL A 160 24.80 -17.39 -10.82
CA VAL A 160 25.09 -18.18 -12.03
C VAL A 160 23.85 -18.99 -12.46
N GLY A 161 23.43 -18.82 -13.72
CA GLY A 161 23.03 -19.96 -14.58
C GLY A 161 21.56 -20.33 -14.68
N ALA A 162 20.83 -19.72 -15.61
CA ALA A 162 19.68 -20.36 -16.24
C ALA A 162 20.11 -21.60 -17.05
N PRO A 163 19.39 -22.73 -17.01
CA PRO A 163 19.68 -23.86 -17.89
C PRO A 163 19.03 -23.67 -19.28
N PRO A 164 19.68 -24.10 -20.38
CA PRO A 164 19.05 -24.11 -21.70
C PRO A 164 18.03 -25.25 -21.79
N CYS A 165 16.86 -24.96 -22.35
CA CYS A 165 15.92 -25.98 -22.81
C CYS A 165 16.59 -26.77 -23.95
N ALA A 166 16.98 -28.00 -23.65
CA ALA A 166 17.38 -28.98 -24.65
C ALA A 166 16.15 -29.77 -25.12
N ASP A 167 16.02 -29.78 -26.44
CA ASP A 167 15.16 -30.57 -27.29
C ASP A 167 15.62 -32.04 -27.28
N GLU A 168 14.78 -32.99 -26.85
CA GLU A 168 14.86 -34.40 -27.25
C GLU A 168 13.45 -35.02 -27.18
N GLY A 169 12.83 -35.24 -28.34
CA GLY A 169 11.66 -36.12 -28.48
C GLY A 169 12.05 -37.60 -28.46
N PRO A 170 11.09 -38.53 -28.31
CA PRO A 170 11.34 -39.94 -28.54
C PRO A 170 10.93 -40.36 -29.95
N ALA A 171 11.77 -41.23 -30.52
CA ALA A 171 11.60 -41.91 -31.79
C ALA A 171 10.45 -42.94 -31.80
N ARG A 172 10.03 -43.26 -33.04
CA ARG A 172 9.36 -44.47 -33.55
C ARG A 172 7.83 -44.42 -33.72
N SER A 173 7.42 -44.26 -34.98
CA SER A 173 7.02 -45.38 -35.85
C SER A 173 7.47 -45.10 -37.28
#